data_AF-A0A522ELJ2-F1
#
_entry.id   AF-A0A522ELJ2-F1
#
_cell.length_a   1.000
_cell.length_b   1.000
_cell.length_c   1.000
_cell.angle_alpha   90.00
_cell.angle_beta   90.00
_cell.angle_gamma   90.00
#
_symmetry.space_group_name_H-M   'P 1'
#
loop_
_entity.id
_entity.type
_entity.pdbx_description
1 polymer ?
#
loop_
_entity_poly.entity_id
_entity_poly.type
_entity_poly.pdbx_seq_one_letter_code
_entity_poly.pdbx_strand_id
1 'polypeptide(L)'
;MVELSEIVEVERRRVFGYLKKERGEKYSRLIRGLSLAAIPLTFQTHGNIIEARRRARLLTNFYVLMRSVDDVVDGDLPRPEGVASLADYVRQRIGVVKGNPPSDNADYLYYYCQSLAGKLGFTIDKETISIYESLLFDAQRRDWASVHEELRFYTEHELSEYFHLRDIQGTISGMLKVFGDDPRKAKSLEYAGMADRVKLTLLDLPQDIAAGLVNIPSEEIVAYKITENDLQDAALLETRLLNGEAFMQLPDTIAHWALNQAKFGRNALDFQDEMLKGSSFRTIGKLLLKYLYMRPSRKYFDEVIAQTP
;
A
#
# COMPACT_ATOMS: atom_id res chain seq x y z
N MET A 1 -25.76 13.16 -18.33
CA MET A 1 -24.90 12.96 -17.15
C MET A 1 -24.81 11.47 -16.92
N VAL A 2 -23.61 10.90 -16.97
CA VAL A 2 -23.39 9.51 -16.55
C VAL A 2 -23.60 9.47 -15.04
N GLU A 3 -24.34 8.49 -14.55
CA GLU A 3 -24.58 8.35 -13.11
C GLU A 3 -23.27 7.91 -12.43
N LEU A 4 -22.86 8.56 -11.33
CA LEU A 4 -21.61 8.21 -10.62
C LEU A 4 -21.54 6.71 -10.28
N SER A 5 -22.69 6.10 -10.01
CA SER A 5 -22.83 4.66 -9.74
C SER A 5 -22.36 3.79 -10.91
N GLU A 6 -22.60 4.21 -12.15
CA GLU A 6 -22.19 3.47 -13.35
C GLU A 6 -20.67 3.48 -13.53
N ILE A 7 -20.04 4.65 -13.35
CA ILE A 7 -18.57 4.81 -13.42
C ILE A 7 -17.89 3.92 -12.37
N VAL A 8 -18.41 3.95 -11.13
CA VAL A 8 -17.90 3.13 -10.02
C VAL A 8 -17.97 1.63 -10.35
N GLU A 9 -19.07 1.17 -10.95
CA GLU A 9 -19.25 -0.23 -11.33
C GLU A 9 -18.34 -0.66 -12.50
N VAL A 10 -18.06 0.23 -13.45
CA VAL A 10 -17.09 0.00 -14.52
C VAL A 10 -15.69 -0.15 -13.93
N GLU A 11 -15.23 0.80 -13.11
CA GLU A 11 -13.90 0.75 -12.49
C GLU A 11 -13.72 -0.45 -11.57
N ARG A 12 -14.74 -0.77 -10.76
CA ARG A 12 -14.70 -1.94 -9.90
C ARG A 12 -14.55 -3.24 -10.69
N ARG A 13 -15.31 -3.38 -11.79
CA ARG A 13 -15.20 -4.56 -12.68
C ARG A 13 -13.83 -4.61 -13.34
N ARG A 14 -13.29 -3.47 -13.77
CA ARG A 14 -11.96 -3.37 -14.38
C ARG A 14 -10.88 -3.82 -13.39
N VAL A 15 -10.80 -3.18 -12.22
CA VAL A 15 -9.80 -3.50 -11.19
C VAL A 15 -9.94 -4.95 -10.72
N PHE A 16 -11.14 -5.40 -10.36
CA PHE A 16 -11.31 -6.79 -9.90
C PHE A 16 -11.08 -7.82 -11.01
N GLY A 17 -11.42 -7.50 -12.26
CA GLY A 17 -11.12 -8.33 -13.42
C GLY A 17 -9.62 -8.49 -13.64
N TYR A 18 -8.88 -7.38 -13.62
CA TYR A 18 -7.42 -7.37 -13.72
C TYR A 18 -6.77 -8.15 -12.58
N LEU A 19 -7.12 -7.85 -11.32
CA LEU A 19 -6.59 -8.53 -10.14
C LEU A 19 -6.87 -10.05 -10.14
N LYS A 20 -8.03 -10.47 -10.67
CA LYS A 20 -8.37 -11.88 -10.80
C LYS A 20 -7.57 -12.56 -11.92
N LYS A 21 -7.29 -11.86 -13.03
CA LYS A 21 -6.54 -12.40 -14.17
C LYS A 21 -5.06 -12.55 -13.84
N GLU A 22 -4.44 -11.50 -13.33
CA GLU A 22 -2.99 -11.47 -13.10
C GLU A 22 -2.59 -12.14 -11.79
N ARG A 23 -3.48 -12.19 -10.78
CA ARG A 23 -3.12 -12.56 -9.39
C ARG A 23 -4.20 -13.38 -8.67
N GLY A 24 -4.87 -14.27 -9.41
CA GLY A 24 -6.15 -14.92 -9.11
C GLY A 24 -6.42 -15.38 -7.68
N GLU A 25 -5.55 -16.19 -7.05
CA GLU A 25 -5.83 -16.72 -5.71
C GLU A 25 -5.67 -15.70 -4.58
N LYS A 26 -4.61 -14.89 -4.62
CA LYS A 26 -4.30 -13.87 -3.61
C LYS A 26 -5.40 -12.82 -3.54
N TYR A 27 -5.83 -12.34 -4.71
CA TYR A 27 -6.83 -11.28 -4.78
C TYR A 27 -8.26 -11.78 -4.65
N SER A 28 -8.53 -13.05 -4.94
CA SER A 28 -9.82 -13.66 -4.58
C SER A 28 -10.05 -13.62 -3.07
N ARG A 29 -9.01 -13.85 -2.25
CA ARG A 29 -9.13 -13.74 -0.77
C ARG A 29 -9.29 -12.29 -0.33
N LEU A 30 -8.58 -11.34 -0.94
CA LEU A 30 -8.73 -9.91 -0.66
C LEU A 30 -10.13 -9.41 -1.01
N ILE A 31 -10.62 -9.70 -2.21
CA ILE A 31 -11.97 -9.31 -2.67
C ILE A 31 -13.04 -9.93 -1.78
N ARG A 32 -12.90 -11.22 -1.41
CA ARG A 32 -13.79 -11.85 -0.42
C ARG A 32 -13.69 -11.17 0.94
N GLY A 33 -12.48 -10.83 1.41
CA GLY A 33 -12.26 -10.11 2.67
C GLY A 33 -12.93 -8.74 2.69
N LEU A 34 -12.77 -7.94 1.63
CA LEU A 34 -13.42 -6.65 1.45
C LEU A 34 -14.95 -6.78 1.39
N SER A 35 -15.45 -7.80 0.68
CA SER A 35 -16.88 -8.09 0.58
C SER A 35 -17.48 -8.55 1.92
N LEU A 36 -16.70 -9.28 2.72
CA LEU A 36 -17.08 -9.76 4.04
C LEU A 36 -16.79 -8.76 5.16
N ALA A 37 -16.09 -7.65 4.89
CA ALA A 37 -15.74 -6.63 5.87
C ALA A 37 -16.98 -6.03 6.57
N ALA A 38 -18.15 -6.10 5.94
CA ALA A 38 -19.43 -5.71 6.55
C ALA A 38 -19.74 -6.49 7.85
N ILE A 39 -19.31 -7.74 7.98
CA ILE A 39 -19.56 -8.59 9.15
C ILE A 39 -18.85 -8.03 10.39
N PRO A 40 -17.50 -7.90 10.42
CA PRO A 40 -16.82 -7.30 11.56
C PRO A 40 -17.26 -5.85 11.82
N LEU A 41 -17.54 -5.08 10.76
CA LEU A 41 -18.04 -3.71 10.89
C LEU A 41 -19.41 -3.66 11.57
N THR A 42 -20.28 -4.65 11.39
CA THR A 42 -21.60 -4.71 12.05
C THR A 42 -21.46 -4.86 13.57
N PHE A 43 -20.49 -5.65 14.04
CA PHE A 43 -20.19 -5.75 15.46
C PHE A 43 -19.61 -4.44 16.02
N GLN A 44 -18.82 -3.72 15.23
CA GLN A 44 -18.27 -2.42 15.63
C GLN A 44 -19.31 -1.30 15.62
N THR A 45 -20.31 -1.34 14.75
CA THR A 45 -21.37 -0.32 14.70
C THR A 45 -22.53 -0.63 15.65
N HIS A 46 -22.31 -1.46 16.68
CA HIS A 46 -23.33 -1.87 17.66
C HIS A 46 -24.60 -2.46 16.99
N GLY A 47 -24.42 -3.20 15.90
CA GLY A 47 -25.53 -3.80 15.16
C GLY A 47 -26.17 -2.90 14.10
N ASN A 48 -25.66 -1.68 13.85
CA ASN A 48 -26.15 -0.84 12.76
C ASN A 48 -25.67 -1.36 11.40
N ILE A 49 -26.49 -2.23 10.80
CA ILE A 49 -26.21 -2.90 9.51
C ILE A 49 -26.12 -1.88 8.36
N ILE A 50 -26.93 -0.81 8.38
CA ILE A 50 -26.92 0.20 7.32
C ILE A 50 -25.57 0.93 7.32
N GLU A 51 -25.10 1.35 8.50
CA GLU A 51 -23.81 1.98 8.65
C GLU A 51 -22.66 1.03 8.30
N ALA A 52 -22.70 -0.21 8.76
CA ALA A 52 -21.69 -1.23 8.44
C ALA A 52 -21.58 -1.48 6.93
N ARG A 53 -22.71 -1.56 6.22
CA ARG A 53 -22.74 -1.68 4.76
C ARG A 53 -22.14 -0.45 4.07
N ARG A 54 -22.40 0.77 4.57
CA ARG A 54 -21.79 1.99 4.04
C ARG A 54 -20.28 2.01 4.24
N ARG A 55 -19.80 1.65 5.44
CA ARG A 55 -18.37 1.54 5.75
C ARG A 55 -17.67 0.49 4.87
N ALA A 56 -18.27 -0.69 4.68
CA ALA A 56 -17.74 -1.72 3.79
C ALA A 56 -17.68 -1.26 2.31
N ARG A 57 -18.74 -0.58 1.83
CA ARG A 57 -18.75 0.03 0.49
C ARG A 57 -17.67 1.09 0.36
N LEU A 58 -17.52 1.97 1.34
CA LEU A 58 -16.46 2.98 1.34
C LEU A 58 -15.09 2.31 1.25
N LEU A 59 -14.81 1.34 2.13
CA LEU A 59 -13.54 0.60 2.13
C LEU A 59 -13.23 -0.02 0.77
N THR A 60 -14.23 -0.67 0.16
CA THR A 60 -14.08 -1.35 -1.11
C THR A 60 -13.79 -0.37 -2.26
N ASN A 61 -14.56 0.72 -2.34
CA ASN A 61 -14.38 1.70 -3.42
C ASN A 61 -13.13 2.55 -3.22
N PHE A 62 -12.75 2.83 -1.98
CA PHE A 62 -11.50 3.53 -1.67
C PHE A 62 -10.29 2.66 -2.04
N TYR A 63 -10.36 1.34 -1.82
CA TYR A 63 -9.34 0.41 -2.32
C TYR A 63 -9.25 0.44 -3.85
N VAL A 64 -10.39 0.39 -4.56
CA VAL A 64 -10.43 0.48 -6.03
C VAL A 64 -9.87 1.81 -6.52
N LEU A 65 -10.16 2.91 -5.83
CA LEU A 65 -9.60 4.23 -6.11
C LEU A 65 -8.08 4.22 -6.02
N MET A 66 -7.53 3.81 -4.88
CA MET A 66 -6.08 3.79 -4.69
C MET A 66 -5.41 2.89 -5.71
N ARG A 67 -5.95 1.69 -5.94
CA ARG A 67 -5.46 0.75 -6.96
C ARG A 67 -5.49 1.33 -8.37
N SER A 68 -6.52 2.10 -8.73
CA SER A 68 -6.62 2.70 -10.07
C SER A 68 -5.56 3.77 -10.34
N VAL A 69 -5.14 4.48 -9.29
CA VAL A 69 -4.04 5.46 -9.40
C VAL A 69 -2.69 4.73 -9.38
N ASP A 70 -2.52 3.79 -8.45
CA ASP A 70 -1.34 2.93 -8.28
C ASP A 70 -1.00 2.18 -9.58
N ASP A 71 -1.96 1.49 -10.20
CA ASP A 71 -1.72 0.71 -11.43
C ASP A 71 -1.21 1.59 -12.59
N VAL A 72 -1.59 2.87 -12.67
CA VAL A 72 -1.04 3.78 -13.69
C VAL A 72 0.38 4.20 -13.33
N VAL A 73 0.66 4.48 -12.05
CA VAL A 73 2.01 4.81 -11.57
C VAL A 73 2.95 3.63 -11.74
N ASP A 74 2.47 2.41 -11.46
CA ASP A 74 3.20 1.16 -11.59
C ASP A 74 3.42 0.72 -13.04
N GLY A 75 2.75 1.37 -14.00
CA GLY A 75 2.79 1.01 -15.42
C GLY A 75 1.97 -0.24 -15.78
N ASP A 76 1.18 -0.77 -14.84
CA ASP A 76 0.20 -1.84 -15.07
C ASP A 76 -0.95 -1.37 -15.98
N LEU A 77 -1.19 -0.05 -16.02
CA LEU A 77 -2.13 0.60 -16.93
C LEU A 77 -1.44 1.72 -17.73
N PRO A 78 -1.89 1.98 -18.96
CA PRO A 78 -1.37 3.09 -19.73
C PRO A 78 -1.69 4.41 -19.03
N ARG A 79 -0.73 5.34 -19.06
CA ARG A 79 -0.95 6.73 -18.68
C ARG A 79 -2.07 7.34 -19.55
N PRO A 80 -3.03 8.08 -18.98
CA PRO A 80 -4.08 8.72 -19.77
C PRO A 80 -3.55 9.69 -20.82
N GLU A 81 -4.29 9.83 -21.92
CA GLU A 81 -3.97 10.75 -23.01
C GLU A 81 -3.93 12.20 -22.52
N GLY A 82 -2.99 12.99 -23.05
CA GLY A 82 -2.81 14.40 -22.68
C GLY A 82 -2.08 14.63 -21.36
N VAL A 83 -1.73 13.57 -20.61
CA VAL A 83 -0.92 13.69 -19.40
C VAL A 83 0.57 13.58 -19.73
N ALA A 84 1.34 14.59 -19.31
CA ALA A 84 2.75 14.73 -19.70
C ALA A 84 3.69 13.73 -19.01
N SER A 85 3.46 13.42 -17.73
CA SER A 85 4.31 12.54 -16.91
C SER A 85 3.48 11.75 -15.89
N LEU A 86 4.03 10.69 -15.29
CA LEU A 86 3.34 9.98 -14.20
C LEU A 86 3.17 10.91 -12.98
N ALA A 87 4.15 11.76 -12.70
CA ALA A 87 4.05 12.75 -11.65
C ALA A 87 2.92 13.76 -11.92
N ASP A 88 2.76 14.21 -13.16
CA ASP A 88 1.66 15.12 -13.53
C ASP A 88 0.30 14.44 -13.44
N TYR A 89 0.22 13.14 -13.77
CA TYR A 89 -0.95 12.33 -13.50
C TYR A 89 -1.31 12.50 -12.01
N VAL A 90 -0.45 12.09 -11.06
CA VAL A 90 -0.78 12.13 -9.63
C VAL A 90 -1.07 13.55 -9.11
N ARG A 91 -0.34 14.58 -9.59
CA ARG A 91 -0.60 15.99 -9.22
C ARG A 91 -2.01 16.46 -9.58
N GLN A 92 -2.53 16.06 -10.75
CA GLN A 92 -3.90 16.40 -11.15
C GLN A 92 -4.92 15.83 -10.15
N ARG A 93 -4.72 14.57 -9.73
CA ARG A 93 -5.54 13.87 -8.72
C ARG A 93 -5.47 14.56 -7.34
N ILE A 94 -4.28 14.98 -6.90
CA ILE A 94 -4.14 15.85 -5.70
C ILE A 94 -4.91 17.16 -5.88
N GLY A 95 -4.88 17.75 -7.08
CA GLY A 95 -5.67 18.93 -7.43
C GLY A 95 -7.18 18.70 -7.29
N VAL A 96 -7.68 17.54 -7.67
CA VAL A 96 -9.11 17.18 -7.54
C VAL A 96 -9.53 17.09 -6.07
N VAL A 97 -8.70 16.50 -5.21
CA VAL A 97 -8.94 16.50 -3.75
C VAL A 97 -8.95 17.94 -3.19
N LYS A 98 -8.23 18.86 -3.81
CA LYS A 98 -8.20 20.30 -3.47
C LYS A 98 -9.30 21.13 -4.15
N GLY A 99 -10.18 20.50 -4.94
CA GLY A 99 -11.36 21.15 -5.53
C GLY A 99 -11.30 21.38 -7.05
N ASN A 100 -10.26 20.93 -7.75
CA ASN A 100 -10.27 20.94 -9.22
C ASN A 100 -11.34 19.98 -9.76
N PRO A 101 -11.88 20.25 -10.97
CA PRO A 101 -12.89 19.37 -11.57
C PRO A 101 -12.31 17.97 -11.88
N PRO A 102 -13.14 16.91 -11.82
CA PRO A 102 -12.72 15.56 -12.18
C PRO A 102 -12.34 15.47 -13.65
N SER A 103 -11.28 14.72 -13.93
CA SER A 103 -10.71 14.54 -15.26
C SER A 103 -10.76 13.10 -15.76
N ASP A 104 -10.84 12.12 -14.85
CA ASP A 104 -10.92 10.70 -15.18
C ASP A 104 -11.83 9.91 -14.22
N ASN A 105 -11.92 8.59 -14.44
CA ASN A 105 -12.76 7.72 -13.62
C ASN A 105 -12.30 7.60 -12.16
N ALA A 106 -10.99 7.73 -11.88
CA ALA A 106 -10.47 7.70 -10.51
C ALA A 106 -10.96 8.95 -9.75
N ASP A 107 -11.00 10.11 -10.39
CA ASP A 107 -11.54 11.34 -9.79
C ASP A 107 -13.01 11.20 -9.41
N TYR A 108 -13.84 10.64 -10.29
CA TYR A 108 -15.26 10.36 -9.99
C TYR A 108 -15.41 9.35 -8.86
N LEU A 109 -14.54 8.35 -8.79
CA LEU A 109 -14.52 7.36 -7.72
C LEU A 109 -14.13 7.97 -6.37
N TYR A 110 -13.22 8.95 -6.35
CA TYR A 110 -12.91 9.76 -5.18
C TYR A 110 -14.14 10.53 -4.69
N TYR A 111 -14.86 11.25 -5.56
CA TYR A 111 -16.08 11.95 -5.16
C TYR A 111 -17.16 11.02 -4.62
N TYR A 112 -17.29 9.83 -5.21
CA TYR A 112 -18.20 8.81 -4.69
C TYR A 112 -17.79 8.34 -3.28
N CYS A 113 -16.50 8.08 -3.05
CA CYS A 113 -15.98 7.74 -1.72
C CYS A 113 -16.20 8.88 -0.72
N GLN A 114 -15.96 10.12 -1.12
CA GLN A 114 -16.21 11.30 -0.28
C GLN A 114 -17.69 11.44 0.08
N SER A 115 -18.61 11.17 -0.85
CA SER A 115 -20.05 11.13 -0.57
C SER A 115 -20.44 10.05 0.45
N LEU A 116 -19.82 8.86 0.37
CA LEU A 116 -20.02 7.80 1.36
C LEU A 116 -19.45 8.19 2.73
N ALA A 117 -18.26 8.79 2.78
CA ALA A 117 -17.63 9.27 4.01
C ALA A 117 -18.47 10.38 4.68
N GLY A 118 -18.98 11.33 3.89
CA GLY A 118 -19.85 12.41 4.39
C GLY A 118 -21.13 11.87 5.04
N LYS A 119 -21.74 10.82 4.48
CA LYS A 119 -22.89 10.11 5.08
C LYS A 119 -22.55 9.35 6.37
N LEU A 120 -21.27 9.17 6.67
CA LEU A 120 -20.74 8.59 7.91
C LEU A 120 -20.19 9.66 8.87
N GLY A 121 -20.27 10.94 8.51
CA GLY A 121 -19.88 12.07 9.37
C GLY A 121 -18.39 12.42 9.36
N PHE A 122 -17.63 12.05 8.32
CA PHE A 122 -16.21 12.41 8.20
C PHE A 122 -15.78 12.66 6.75
N THR A 123 -14.56 13.19 6.55
CA THR A 123 -13.91 13.33 5.24
C THR A 123 -12.68 12.43 5.14
N ILE A 124 -12.25 12.14 3.91
CA ILE A 124 -11.07 11.32 3.60
C ILE A 124 -9.96 12.11 2.89
N ASP A 125 -10.08 13.44 2.80
CA ASP A 125 -9.21 14.29 1.97
C ASP A 125 -7.75 14.24 2.43
N LYS A 126 -7.52 14.32 3.75
CA LYS A 126 -6.17 14.30 4.33
C LYS A 126 -5.47 12.98 4.06
N GLU A 127 -6.18 11.87 4.27
CA GLU A 127 -5.65 10.53 4.04
C GLU A 127 -5.39 10.29 2.55
N THR A 128 -6.29 10.77 1.69
CA THR A 128 -6.14 10.66 0.23
C THR A 128 -4.93 11.44 -0.26
N ILE A 129 -4.76 12.69 0.18
CA ILE A 129 -3.58 13.50 -0.16
C ILE A 129 -2.30 12.82 0.31
N SER A 130 -2.29 12.32 1.55
CA SER A 130 -1.13 11.62 2.13
C SER A 130 -0.71 10.42 1.26
N ILE A 131 -1.67 9.58 0.86
CA ILE A 131 -1.38 8.43 -0.02
C ILE A 131 -0.92 8.91 -1.41
N TYR A 132 -1.59 9.91 -2.00
CA TYR A 132 -1.19 10.46 -3.30
C TYR A 132 0.18 11.11 -3.29
N GLU A 133 0.61 11.73 -2.20
CA GLU A 133 1.94 12.29 -2.09
C GLU A 133 3.02 11.19 -2.02
N SER A 134 2.71 10.03 -1.44
CA SER A 134 3.58 8.84 -1.55
C SER A 134 3.62 8.32 -2.99
N LEU A 135 2.47 8.19 -3.66
CA LEU A 135 2.44 7.77 -5.07
C LEU A 135 3.12 8.77 -6.00
N LEU A 136 3.07 10.06 -5.68
CA LEU A 136 3.75 11.11 -6.43
C LEU A 136 5.27 10.93 -6.34
N PHE A 137 5.79 10.54 -5.18
CA PHE A 137 7.21 10.26 -5.02
C PHE A 137 7.66 9.09 -5.90
N ASP A 138 6.92 7.97 -5.90
CA ASP A 138 7.24 6.84 -6.79
C ASP A 138 7.08 7.21 -8.27
N ALA A 139 6.04 7.97 -8.62
CA ALA A 139 5.85 8.47 -9.99
C ALA A 139 7.04 9.34 -10.46
N GLN A 140 7.55 10.24 -9.60
CA GLN A 140 8.72 11.06 -9.90
C GLN A 140 9.99 10.22 -10.09
N ARG A 141 10.16 9.16 -9.28
CA ARG A 141 11.28 8.23 -9.39
C ARG A 141 11.24 7.45 -10.70
N ARG A 142 10.06 6.99 -11.11
CA ARG A 142 9.86 6.29 -12.38
C ARG A 142 10.03 7.21 -13.58
N ASP A 143 9.47 8.42 -13.54
CA ASP A 143 9.69 9.41 -14.59
C ASP A 143 11.20 9.69 -14.74
N TRP A 144 11.95 9.79 -13.64
CA TRP A 144 13.41 9.91 -13.67
C TRP A 144 14.08 8.72 -14.36
N ALA A 145 13.78 7.50 -13.91
CA ALA A 145 14.34 6.26 -14.47
C ALA A 145 13.99 6.05 -15.95
N SER A 146 12.88 6.61 -16.43
CA SER A 146 12.50 6.53 -17.84
C SER A 146 13.35 7.40 -18.79
N VAL A 147 14.07 8.37 -18.22
CA VAL A 147 14.90 9.35 -18.97
C VAL A 147 16.39 9.12 -18.73
N HIS A 148 16.76 8.54 -17.60
CA HIS A 148 18.15 8.33 -17.20
C HIS A 148 18.47 6.84 -17.16
N GLU A 149 19.63 6.45 -17.68
CA GLU A 149 20.10 5.06 -17.65
C GLU A 149 20.64 4.66 -16.26
N GLU A 150 20.84 5.63 -15.36
CA GLU A 150 21.41 5.43 -14.02
C GLU A 150 20.33 5.28 -12.94
N LEU A 151 20.54 4.34 -12.01
CA LEU A 151 19.72 4.20 -10.81
C LEU A 151 19.93 5.38 -9.87
N ARG A 152 18.83 5.90 -9.33
CA ARG A 152 18.86 6.96 -8.31
C ARG A 152 18.63 6.38 -6.92
N PHE A 153 19.59 6.64 -6.03
CA PHE A 153 19.51 6.26 -4.62
C PHE A 153 18.96 7.39 -3.77
N TYR A 154 18.29 7.01 -2.68
CA TYR A 154 17.67 7.92 -1.71
C TYR A 154 18.13 7.56 -0.31
N THR A 155 18.20 8.55 0.57
CA THR A 155 18.52 8.34 1.98
C THR A 155 17.40 7.62 2.71
N GLU A 156 17.71 7.01 3.86
CA GLU A 156 16.69 6.43 4.75
C GLU A 156 15.63 7.49 5.12
N HIS A 157 16.07 8.72 5.37
CA HIS A 157 15.18 9.82 5.71
C HIS A 157 14.17 10.12 4.59
N GLU A 158 14.66 10.24 3.34
CA GLU A 158 13.80 10.48 2.18
C GLU A 158 12.80 9.35 1.95
N LEU A 159 13.26 8.09 1.95
CA LEU A 159 12.37 6.93 1.77
C LEU A 159 11.34 6.84 2.91
N SER A 160 11.76 7.07 4.16
CA SER A 160 10.90 7.05 5.34
C SER A 160 9.87 8.17 5.34
N GLU A 161 10.21 9.38 4.85
CA GLU A 161 9.25 10.49 4.75
C GLU A 161 8.03 10.06 3.92
N TYR A 162 8.24 9.48 2.75
CA TYR A 162 7.13 9.10 1.88
C TYR A 162 6.43 7.82 2.34
N PHE A 163 7.18 6.78 2.72
CA PHE A 163 6.57 5.49 3.08
C PHE A 163 5.99 5.46 4.49
N HIS A 164 6.67 6.05 5.49
CA HIS A 164 6.20 6.04 6.87
C HIS A 164 5.28 7.21 7.19
N LEU A 165 5.65 8.43 6.83
CA LEU A 165 4.85 9.60 7.20
C LEU A 165 3.65 9.79 6.28
N ARG A 166 3.76 9.46 5.00
CA ARG A 166 2.67 9.72 4.04
C ARG A 166 1.80 8.50 3.77
N ASP A 167 2.36 7.38 3.34
CA ASP A 167 1.56 6.17 3.05
C ASP A 167 0.99 5.54 4.31
N ILE A 168 1.85 5.09 5.25
CA ILE A 168 1.39 4.41 6.47
C ILE A 168 0.41 5.29 7.26
N GLN A 169 0.72 6.57 7.47
CA GLN A 169 -0.16 7.46 8.22
C GLN A 169 -1.51 7.66 7.52
N GLY A 170 -1.52 7.90 6.20
CA GLY A 170 -2.73 8.08 5.41
C GLY A 170 -3.61 6.83 5.44
N THR A 171 -3.01 5.68 5.14
CA THR A 171 -3.67 4.38 5.10
C THR A 171 -4.23 4.00 6.48
N ILE A 172 -3.42 4.04 7.54
CA ILE A 172 -3.87 3.67 8.90
C ILE A 172 -4.95 4.65 9.39
N SER A 173 -4.76 5.96 9.23
CA SER A 173 -5.75 6.95 9.69
C SER A 173 -7.10 6.77 8.97
N GLY A 174 -7.07 6.50 7.67
CA GLY A 174 -8.27 6.26 6.86
C GLY A 174 -9.00 5.01 7.30
N MET A 175 -8.24 3.93 7.55
CA MET A 175 -8.80 2.70 8.11
C MET A 175 -9.44 2.94 9.48
N LEU A 176 -8.79 3.66 10.39
CA LEU A 176 -9.37 3.97 11.70
C LEU A 176 -10.72 4.70 11.56
N LYS A 177 -10.81 5.71 10.67
CA LYS A 177 -12.08 6.40 10.38
C LYS A 177 -13.16 5.44 9.86
N VAL A 178 -12.80 4.57 8.90
CA VAL A 178 -13.71 3.60 8.29
C VAL A 178 -14.22 2.57 9.31
N PHE A 179 -13.39 2.17 10.28
CA PHE A 179 -13.78 1.26 11.36
C PHE A 179 -14.38 1.98 12.59
N GLY A 180 -14.55 3.31 12.53
CA GLY A 180 -15.17 4.10 13.58
C GLY A 180 -14.32 4.22 14.85
N ASP A 181 -13.00 4.12 14.69
CA ASP A 181 -12.00 4.37 15.74
C ASP A 181 -11.41 5.77 15.58
N ASP A 182 -10.63 6.21 16.58
CA ASP A 182 -10.02 7.54 16.58
C ASP A 182 -8.76 7.55 15.69
N PRO A 183 -8.71 8.34 14.59
CA PRO A 183 -7.53 8.42 13.72
C PRO A 183 -6.28 8.90 14.43
N ARG A 184 -6.39 9.61 15.57
CA ARG A 184 -5.23 10.00 16.39
C ARG A 184 -4.49 8.79 16.99
N LYS A 185 -5.12 7.61 17.00
CA LYS A 185 -4.47 6.35 17.40
C LYS A 185 -3.55 5.78 16.32
N ALA A 186 -3.48 6.37 15.12
CA ALA A 186 -2.63 5.87 14.03
C ALA A 186 -1.17 5.65 14.47
N LYS A 187 -0.61 6.58 15.25
CA LYS A 187 0.75 6.46 15.80
C LYS A 187 0.97 5.21 16.66
N SER A 188 -0.07 4.73 17.34
CA SER A 188 0.04 3.48 18.13
C SER A 188 0.07 2.20 17.28
N LEU A 189 -0.10 2.33 15.96
CA LEU A 189 -0.02 1.25 14.97
C LEU A 189 1.19 1.41 14.04
N GLU A 190 2.10 2.33 14.34
CA GLU A 190 3.26 2.67 13.51
C GLU A 190 4.14 1.43 13.25
N TYR A 191 4.44 0.63 14.28
CA TYR A 191 5.26 -0.57 14.13
C TYR A 191 4.61 -1.66 13.27
N ALA A 192 3.27 -1.79 13.33
CA ALA A 192 2.55 -2.61 12.38
C ALA A 192 2.77 -2.08 10.95
N GLY A 193 2.56 -0.77 10.74
CA GLY A 193 2.79 -0.10 9.47
C GLY A 193 4.18 -0.36 8.91
N MET A 194 5.22 -0.09 9.70
CA MET A 194 6.62 -0.29 9.32
C MET A 194 6.89 -1.73 8.91
N ALA A 195 6.40 -2.69 9.69
CA ALA A 195 6.56 -4.11 9.37
C ALA A 195 5.91 -4.49 8.03
N ASP A 196 4.76 -3.93 7.69
CA ASP A 196 4.17 -4.22 6.37
C ASP A 196 4.89 -3.52 5.24
N ARG A 197 5.39 -2.29 5.46
CA ARG A 197 6.21 -1.64 4.45
C ARG A 197 7.47 -2.45 4.16
N VAL A 198 8.16 -2.91 5.21
CA VAL A 198 9.31 -3.81 5.05
C VAL A 198 8.91 -5.07 4.28
N LYS A 199 7.78 -5.70 4.63
CA LYS A 199 7.29 -6.87 3.89
C LYS A 199 7.04 -6.55 2.42
N LEU A 200 6.37 -5.44 2.10
CA LEU A 200 6.07 -5.03 0.73
C LEU A 200 7.35 -4.74 -0.06
N THR A 201 8.29 -4.00 0.53
CA THR A 201 9.61 -3.74 -0.04
C THR A 201 10.33 -5.05 -0.37
N LEU A 202 10.35 -6.03 0.54
CA LEU A 202 10.98 -7.32 0.28
C LEU A 202 10.25 -8.12 -0.79
N LEU A 203 8.92 -8.17 -0.75
CA LEU A 203 8.11 -8.93 -1.71
C LEU A 203 8.32 -8.47 -3.15
N ASP A 204 8.38 -7.16 -3.34
CA ASP A 204 8.39 -6.52 -4.65
C ASP A 204 9.79 -6.03 -5.05
N LEU A 205 10.83 -6.34 -4.25
CA LEU A 205 12.22 -5.89 -4.44
C LEU A 205 12.74 -6.07 -5.88
N PRO A 206 12.65 -7.27 -6.51
CA PRO A 206 13.11 -7.43 -7.90
C PRO A 206 12.37 -6.53 -8.89
N GLN A 207 11.05 -6.47 -8.78
CA GLN A 207 10.19 -5.71 -9.70
C GLN A 207 10.39 -4.21 -9.52
N ASP A 208 10.55 -3.76 -8.27
CA ASP A 208 10.84 -2.38 -7.94
C ASP A 208 12.19 -1.96 -8.53
N ILE A 209 13.26 -2.75 -8.35
CA ILE A 209 14.57 -2.45 -8.94
C ILE A 209 14.48 -2.45 -10.47
N ALA A 210 13.80 -3.42 -11.09
CA ALA A 210 13.57 -3.47 -12.53
C ALA A 210 12.80 -2.25 -13.06
N ALA A 211 11.94 -1.65 -12.24
CA ALA A 211 11.22 -0.42 -12.55
C ALA A 211 12.02 0.86 -12.22
N GLY A 212 13.28 0.75 -11.79
CA GLY A 212 14.13 1.86 -11.37
C GLY A 212 13.84 2.39 -9.96
N LEU A 213 13.07 1.66 -9.16
CA LEU A 213 12.68 1.98 -7.80
C LEU A 213 13.57 1.25 -6.77
N VAL A 214 14.78 1.76 -6.55
CA VAL A 214 15.65 1.20 -5.50
C VAL A 214 15.17 1.63 -4.12
N ASN A 215 14.47 0.74 -3.42
CA ASN A 215 13.92 0.96 -2.07
C ASN A 215 14.91 0.59 -0.94
N ILE A 216 16.19 0.42 -1.28
CA ILE A 216 17.29 0.24 -0.33
C ILE A 216 17.90 1.63 -0.05
N PRO A 217 17.92 2.11 1.20
CA PRO A 217 18.57 3.36 1.56
C PRO A 217 20.03 3.41 1.12
N SER A 218 20.48 4.59 0.67
CA SER A 218 21.86 4.82 0.22
C SER A 218 22.91 4.45 1.28
N GLU A 219 22.58 4.68 2.55
CA GLU A 219 23.40 4.35 3.71
C GLU A 219 23.60 2.83 3.83
N GLU A 220 22.54 2.07 3.54
CA GLU A 220 22.58 0.60 3.56
C GLU A 220 23.27 0.04 2.31
N ILE A 221 23.11 0.65 1.14
CA ILE A 221 23.89 0.26 -0.05
C ILE A 221 25.39 0.31 0.25
N VAL A 222 25.84 1.38 0.90
CA VAL A 222 27.24 1.52 1.33
C VAL A 222 27.60 0.49 2.42
N ALA A 223 26.76 0.34 3.45
CA ALA A 223 27.05 -0.54 4.58
C ALA A 223 27.15 -2.03 4.19
N TYR A 224 26.28 -2.49 3.30
CA TYR A 224 26.26 -3.87 2.79
C TYR A 224 27.12 -4.06 1.54
N LYS A 225 27.76 -3.00 1.04
CA LYS A 225 28.59 -3.00 -0.18
C LYS A 225 27.83 -3.52 -1.40
N ILE A 226 26.55 -3.15 -1.51
CA ILE A 226 25.71 -3.51 -2.64
C ILE A 226 26.21 -2.71 -3.86
N THR A 227 26.49 -3.42 -4.94
CA THR A 227 26.96 -2.85 -6.20
C THR A 227 25.80 -2.69 -7.18
N GLU A 228 26.02 -1.92 -8.25
CA GLU A 228 25.04 -1.81 -9.33
C GLU A 228 24.78 -3.15 -10.02
N ASN A 229 25.81 -3.99 -10.17
CA ASN A 229 25.66 -5.34 -10.71
C ASN A 229 24.75 -6.21 -9.81
N ASP A 230 24.88 -6.11 -8.49
CA ASP A 230 23.97 -6.83 -7.59
C ASP A 230 22.51 -6.39 -7.81
N LEU A 231 22.27 -5.09 -8.00
CA LEU A 231 20.93 -4.58 -8.28
C LEU A 231 20.40 -5.05 -9.64
N GLN A 232 21.26 -5.05 -10.66
CA GLN A 232 20.90 -5.56 -12.00
C GLN A 232 20.58 -7.06 -11.94
N ASP A 233 21.39 -7.86 -11.25
CA ASP A 233 21.16 -9.29 -11.07
C ASP A 233 19.83 -9.55 -10.33
N ALA A 234 19.54 -8.76 -9.28
CA ALA A 234 18.26 -8.84 -8.58
C ALA A 234 17.07 -8.45 -9.47
N ALA A 235 17.22 -7.45 -10.34
CA ALA A 235 16.18 -7.01 -11.27
C ALA A 235 15.81 -8.05 -12.34
N LEU A 236 16.74 -8.95 -12.68
CA LEU A 236 16.52 -10.05 -13.62
C LEU A 236 15.65 -11.18 -13.03
N LEU A 237 15.38 -11.17 -11.72
CA LEU A 237 14.47 -12.13 -11.11
C LEU A 237 13.03 -11.81 -11.52
N GLU A 238 12.49 -12.60 -12.45
CA GLU A 238 11.12 -12.45 -12.97
C GLU A 238 10.03 -12.70 -11.91
N THR A 239 10.41 -13.21 -10.72
CA THR A 239 9.46 -13.59 -9.67
C THR A 239 9.48 -12.65 -8.49
N ARG A 240 8.29 -12.31 -7.97
CA ARG A 240 8.16 -11.67 -6.66
C ARG A 240 8.69 -12.63 -5.61
N LEU A 241 9.28 -12.11 -4.54
CA LEU A 241 9.84 -12.91 -3.46
C LEU A 241 8.73 -13.41 -2.51
N LEU A 242 7.77 -14.16 -3.05
CA LEU A 242 6.54 -14.60 -2.37
C LEU A 242 6.79 -15.69 -1.33
N ASN A 243 7.88 -16.44 -1.47
CA ASN A 243 8.33 -17.51 -0.59
C ASN A 243 9.85 -17.40 -0.41
N GLY A 244 10.38 -18.03 0.63
CA GLY A 244 11.80 -17.90 0.95
C GLY A 244 12.75 -18.49 -0.10
N GLU A 245 12.31 -19.41 -0.97
CA GLU A 245 13.17 -20.03 -2.00
C GLU A 245 13.69 -19.01 -3.01
N ALA A 246 12.90 -17.97 -3.28
CA ALA A 246 13.29 -16.89 -4.17
C ALA A 246 14.40 -16.01 -3.57
N PHE A 247 14.57 -15.97 -2.24
CA PHE A 247 15.63 -15.19 -1.60
C PHE A 247 17.02 -15.82 -1.78
N MET A 248 17.09 -17.13 -1.99
CA MET A 248 18.36 -17.81 -2.30
C MET A 248 18.92 -17.45 -3.68
N GLN A 249 18.13 -16.77 -4.53
CA GLN A 249 18.54 -16.33 -5.86
C GLN A 249 19.02 -14.88 -5.87
N LEU A 250 18.90 -14.16 -4.74
CA LEU A 250 19.42 -12.81 -4.62
C LEU A 250 20.95 -12.85 -4.50
N PRO A 251 21.65 -11.81 -4.99
CA PRO A 251 23.06 -11.61 -4.65
C PRO A 251 23.27 -11.58 -3.14
N ASP A 252 24.38 -12.17 -2.67
CA ASP A 252 24.65 -12.34 -1.23
C ASP A 252 24.51 -11.03 -0.45
N THR A 253 25.01 -9.92 -0.97
CA THR A 253 24.94 -8.60 -0.32
C THR A 253 23.50 -8.15 -0.09
N ILE A 254 22.63 -8.33 -1.09
CA ILE A 254 21.20 -8.02 -1.03
C ILE A 254 20.46 -9.02 -0.13
N ALA A 255 20.81 -10.31 -0.18
CA ALA A 255 20.22 -11.33 0.68
C ALA A 255 20.50 -11.04 2.17
N HIS A 256 21.74 -10.66 2.51
CA HIS A 256 22.10 -10.26 3.88
C HIS A 256 21.35 -9.02 4.35
N TRP A 257 21.18 -8.03 3.47
CA TRP A 257 20.34 -6.87 3.75
C TRP A 257 18.88 -7.28 4.00
N ALA A 258 18.30 -8.08 3.10
CA ALA A 258 16.93 -8.56 3.19
C ALA A 258 16.65 -9.35 4.48
N LEU A 259 17.61 -10.17 4.93
CA LEU A 259 17.54 -10.88 6.21
C LEU A 259 17.45 -9.91 7.39
N ASN A 260 18.25 -8.85 7.40
CA ASN A 260 18.22 -7.87 8.47
C ASN A 260 16.91 -7.06 8.48
N GLN A 261 16.39 -6.72 7.29
CA GLN A 261 15.06 -6.13 7.17
C GLN A 261 13.97 -7.07 7.68
N ALA A 262 14.00 -8.36 7.34
CA ALA A 262 13.04 -9.34 7.84
C ALA A 262 13.09 -9.48 9.37
N LYS A 263 14.28 -9.52 9.98
CA LYS A 263 14.45 -9.50 11.44
C LYS A 263 13.88 -8.22 12.06
N PHE A 264 14.14 -7.06 11.45
CA PHE A 264 13.58 -5.78 11.91
C PHE A 264 12.04 -5.79 11.86
N GLY A 265 11.45 -6.15 10.72
CA GLY A 265 10.00 -6.23 10.57
C GLY A 265 9.36 -7.22 11.54
N ARG A 266 10.02 -8.36 11.78
CA ARG A 266 9.58 -9.36 12.76
C ARG A 266 9.57 -8.83 14.19
N ASN A 267 10.61 -8.10 14.58
CA ASN A 267 10.72 -7.46 15.90
C ASN A 267 9.71 -6.32 16.07
N ALA A 268 9.48 -5.52 15.03
CA ALA A 268 8.47 -4.47 15.03
C ALA A 268 7.06 -5.04 15.31
N LEU A 269 6.74 -6.21 14.75
CA LEU A 269 5.47 -6.89 15.03
C LEU A 269 5.37 -7.41 16.47
N ASP A 270 6.46 -7.81 17.11
CA ASP A 270 6.48 -8.18 18.53
C ASP A 270 6.25 -6.97 19.41
N PHE A 271 6.95 -5.88 19.14
CA PHE A 271 6.74 -4.62 19.86
C PHE A 271 5.30 -4.11 19.72
N GLN A 272 4.74 -4.18 18.50
CA GLN A 272 3.34 -3.83 18.26
C GLN A 272 2.37 -4.69 19.06
N ASP A 273 2.64 -5.99 19.23
CA ASP A 273 1.76 -6.88 19.99
C ASP A 273 1.71 -6.48 21.47
N GLU A 274 2.86 -6.12 22.06
CA GLU A 274 2.95 -5.59 23.42
C GLU A 274 2.18 -4.27 23.57
N MET A 275 2.36 -3.32 22.63
CA MET A 275 1.61 -2.07 22.64
C MET A 275 0.09 -2.30 22.59
N LEU A 276 -0.37 -3.31 21.83
CA LEU A 276 -1.79 -3.62 21.71
C LEU A 276 -2.39 -4.15 23.01
N LYS A 277 -1.63 -4.81 23.90
CA LYS A 277 -2.15 -5.35 25.17
C LYS A 277 -2.72 -4.25 26.06
N GLY A 278 -2.03 -3.11 26.18
CA GLY A 278 -2.45 -1.95 26.97
C GLY A 278 -3.30 -0.91 26.24
N SER A 279 -3.50 -1.06 24.92
CA SER A 279 -4.17 -0.05 24.10
C SER A 279 -5.69 0.01 24.29
N SER A 280 -6.27 1.17 23.99
CA SER A 280 -7.72 1.44 23.98
C SER A 280 -8.43 1.06 22.67
N PHE A 281 -7.80 0.21 21.83
CA PHE A 281 -8.48 -0.35 20.66
C PHE A 281 -9.59 -1.31 21.06
N ARG A 282 -10.63 -1.40 20.24
CA ARG A 282 -11.70 -2.38 20.43
C ARG A 282 -11.16 -3.80 20.21
N THR A 283 -11.63 -4.76 21.00
CA THR A 283 -11.17 -6.17 20.94
C THR A 283 -11.24 -6.76 19.54
N ILE A 284 -12.34 -6.53 18.82
CA ILE A 284 -12.49 -7.02 17.45
C ILE A 284 -11.50 -6.33 16.49
N GLY A 285 -11.18 -5.05 16.70
CA GLY A 285 -10.18 -4.34 15.92
C GLY A 285 -8.77 -4.92 16.13
N LYS A 286 -8.40 -5.18 17.39
CA LYS A 286 -7.15 -5.88 17.73
C LYS A 286 -7.08 -7.25 17.06
N LEU A 287 -8.18 -8.01 17.08
CA LEU A 287 -8.25 -9.32 16.46
C LEU A 287 -8.07 -9.23 14.94
N LEU A 288 -8.80 -8.34 14.26
CA LEU A 288 -8.66 -8.16 12.81
C LEU A 288 -7.24 -7.78 12.41
N LEU A 289 -6.63 -6.83 13.11
CA LEU A 289 -5.24 -6.43 12.88
C LEU A 289 -4.28 -7.62 13.04
N LYS A 290 -4.43 -8.41 14.11
CA LYS A 290 -3.58 -9.59 14.32
C LYS A 290 -3.74 -10.62 13.21
N TYR A 291 -4.98 -10.95 12.83
CA TYR A 291 -5.27 -12.06 11.92
C TYR A 291 -5.07 -11.71 10.45
N LEU A 292 -5.50 -10.53 10.01
CA LEU A 292 -5.46 -10.13 8.60
C LEU A 292 -4.09 -9.60 8.18
N TYR A 293 -3.29 -9.15 9.15
CA TYR A 293 -2.08 -8.39 8.85
C TYR A 293 -0.86 -8.91 9.60
N MET A 294 -0.85 -8.87 10.93
CA MET A 294 0.37 -9.18 11.70
C MET A 294 0.79 -10.66 11.53
N ARG A 295 -0.15 -11.61 11.55
CA ARG A 295 0.15 -13.04 11.38
C ARG A 295 0.70 -13.38 9.99
N PRO A 296 0.06 -12.96 8.88
CA PRO A 296 0.65 -13.14 7.55
C PRO A 296 2.04 -12.53 7.43
N SER A 297 2.27 -11.32 7.94
CA SER A 297 3.58 -10.67 7.89
C SER A 297 4.63 -11.41 8.73
N ARG A 298 4.27 -11.89 9.94
CA ARG A 298 5.17 -12.74 10.75
C ARG A 298 5.58 -13.99 10.01
N LYS A 299 4.60 -14.72 9.46
CA LYS A 299 4.86 -15.94 8.69
C LYS A 299 5.85 -15.66 7.55
N TYR A 300 5.63 -14.57 6.81
CA TYR A 300 6.53 -14.16 5.75
C TYR A 300 7.95 -13.92 6.25
N PHE A 301 8.12 -13.10 7.30
CA PHE A 301 9.45 -12.82 7.85
C PHE A 301 10.14 -14.07 8.41
N ASP A 302 9.40 -14.94 9.09
CA ASP A 302 9.93 -16.20 9.61
C ASP A 302 10.42 -17.10 8.45
N GLU A 303 9.73 -17.10 7.30
CA GLU A 303 10.15 -17.82 6.09
C GLU A 303 11.43 -17.23 5.47
N VAL A 304 11.54 -15.90 5.37
CA VAL A 304 12.77 -15.22 4.89
C VAL A 304 13.95 -15.52 5.81
N ILE A 305 13.75 -15.39 7.12
CA ILE A 305 14.80 -15.63 8.13
C ILE A 305 15.29 -17.07 8.11
N ALA A 306 14.39 -18.04 7.91
CA ALA A 306 14.76 -19.45 7.90
C ALA A 306 15.51 -19.88 6.63
N GLN A 307 15.41 -19.13 5.55
CA GLN A 307 15.89 -19.51 4.21
C GLN A 307 17.07 -18.67 3.72
N THR A 308 17.41 -17.60 4.44
CA THR A 308 18.65 -16.86 4.16
C THR A 308 19.81 -17.51 4.94
N PRO A 309 20.91 -17.90 4.27
CA PRO A 309 22.03 -18.63 4.88
C PRO A 309 22.70 -17.96 6.09
#